data_AF-A0A957NDH3-F1
#
_entry.id   AF-A0A957NDH3-F1
#
_cell.length_a   1.000
_cell.length_b   1.000
_cell.length_c   1.000
_cell.angle_alpha   90.00
_cell.angle_beta   90.00
_cell.angle_gamma   90.00
#
_symmetry.space_group_name_H-M   'P 1'
#
loop_
_entity.id
_entity.type
_entity.pdbx_description
1 polymer ?
#
loop_
_entity_poly.entity_id
_entity_poly.type
_entity_poly.pdbx_seq_one_letter_code
_entity_poly.pdbx_strand_id
1 'polypeptide(L)'
;MDTDRLLAIDIGESLSLSGGDEAAFFTYTRQPDLTINGMNATVYRNATPWEFPQGTRELRYYIESDDLRFIIGGTLSEGGTPRDGPISHTLFEEVAATFQRLSNTESDA
;
A
#
# COMPACT_ATOMS: atom_id res chain seq x y z
N MET A 1 -14.57 -2.67 -5.22
CA MET A 1 -13.30 -3.39 -5.03
C MET A 1 -13.43 -4.18 -3.75
N ASP A 2 -13.28 -5.50 -3.79
CA ASP A 2 -13.49 -6.37 -2.63
C ASP A 2 -12.21 -6.47 -1.79
N THR A 3 -11.97 -5.42 -1.01
CA THR A 3 -10.79 -5.29 -0.15
C THR A 3 -10.75 -6.38 0.93
N ASP A 4 -11.90 -6.88 1.37
CA ASP A 4 -11.96 -7.88 2.44
C ASP A 4 -11.35 -9.22 2.01
N ARG A 5 -11.51 -9.59 0.74
CA ARG A 5 -10.78 -10.74 0.17
C ARG A 5 -9.27 -10.56 0.24
N LEU A 6 -8.78 -9.35 -0.01
CA LEU A 6 -7.35 -9.07 0.06
C LEU A 6 -6.83 -9.10 1.50
N LEU A 7 -7.61 -8.60 2.46
CA LEU A 7 -7.27 -8.61 3.89
C LEU A 7 -7.29 -10.01 4.51
N ALA A 8 -7.98 -10.96 3.89
CA ALA A 8 -8.09 -12.33 4.38
C ALA A 8 -6.93 -13.25 3.97
N ILE A 9 -6.01 -12.83 3.10
CA ILE A 9 -4.92 -13.69 2.61
C ILE A 9 -3.71 -13.67 3.55
N ASP A 10 -3.00 -14.80 3.63
CA ASP A 10 -1.84 -14.96 4.50
C ASP A 10 -0.57 -14.29 3.95
N ILE A 11 0.42 -14.05 4.83
CA ILE A 11 1.73 -13.50 4.42
C ILE A 11 2.38 -14.41 3.38
N GLY A 12 2.76 -13.83 2.23
CA GLY A 12 3.33 -14.55 1.10
C GLY A 12 2.29 -14.99 0.05
N GLU A 13 1.00 -15.01 0.39
CA GLU A 13 -0.05 -15.32 -0.57
C GLU A 13 -0.30 -14.16 -1.54
N SER A 14 -0.83 -14.50 -2.72
CA SER A 14 -1.18 -13.54 -3.76
C SER A 14 -2.63 -13.68 -4.17
N LEU A 15 -3.30 -12.55 -4.35
CA LEU A 15 -4.68 -12.49 -4.80
C LEU A 15 -4.83 -11.43 -5.89
N SER A 16 -5.54 -11.78 -6.97
CA SER A 16 -5.98 -10.78 -7.94
C SER A 16 -7.33 -10.17 -7.53
N LEU A 17 -7.38 -8.83 -7.60
CA LEU A 17 -8.61 -8.07 -7.43
C LEU A 17 -9.41 -7.90 -8.73
N SER A 18 -8.87 -8.36 -9.86
CA SER A 18 -9.56 -8.45 -11.14
C SER A 18 -9.63 -9.90 -11.63
N GLY A 19 -10.32 -10.13 -12.74
CA GLY A 19 -10.42 -11.44 -13.39
C GLY A 19 -10.03 -11.36 -14.87
N GLY A 20 -9.95 -12.52 -15.52
CA GLY A 20 -9.59 -12.60 -16.94
C GLY A 20 -8.15 -12.17 -17.23
N ASP A 21 -7.93 -11.58 -18.40
CA ASP A 21 -6.59 -11.22 -18.90
C ASP A 21 -5.92 -10.11 -18.08
N GLU A 22 -6.70 -9.33 -17.33
CA GLU A 22 -6.20 -8.25 -16.49
C GLU A 22 -5.69 -8.74 -15.13
N ALA A 23 -5.95 -10.01 -14.76
CA ALA A 23 -5.68 -10.52 -13.42
C ALA A 23 -4.23 -10.29 -12.97
N ALA A 24 -3.28 -10.42 -13.90
CA ALA A 24 -1.86 -10.22 -13.64
C ALA A 24 -1.54 -8.80 -13.16
N PHE A 25 -2.29 -7.79 -13.63
CA PHE A 25 -2.03 -6.39 -13.29
C PHE A 25 -2.64 -5.92 -11.98
N PHE A 26 -3.56 -6.70 -11.42
CA PHE A 26 -4.23 -6.42 -10.15
C PHE A 26 -3.93 -7.52 -9.13
N THR A 27 -2.83 -8.25 -9.31
CA THR A 27 -2.36 -9.27 -8.36
C THR A 27 -1.51 -8.62 -7.28
N TYR A 28 -1.95 -8.79 -6.03
CA TYR A 28 -1.30 -8.26 -4.85
C TYR A 28 -0.77 -9.42 -4.00
N THR A 29 0.51 -9.37 -3.66
CA THR A 29 1.15 -10.30 -2.73
C THR A 29 1.22 -9.67 -1.34
N ARG A 30 0.69 -10.37 -0.33
CA ARG A 30 0.79 -9.98 1.07
C ARG A 30 2.24 -10.02 1.56
N GLN A 31 2.73 -8.92 2.08
CA GLN A 31 4.06 -8.79 2.69
C GLN A 31 3.96 -8.88 4.22
N PRO A 32 5.07 -8.98 4.97
CA PRO A 32 5.04 -8.80 6.42
C PRO A 32 4.42 -7.46 6.84
N ASP A 33 3.76 -7.45 7.98
CA ASP A 33 3.25 -6.21 8.59
C ASP A 33 4.37 -5.27 8.98
N LEU A 34 4.03 -3.99 9.01
CA LEU A 34 4.90 -2.94 9.53
C LEU A 34 4.11 -2.00 10.44
N THR A 35 4.83 -1.27 11.28
CA THR A 35 4.23 -0.29 12.18
C THR A 35 4.49 1.12 11.67
N ILE A 36 3.44 1.92 11.48
CA ILE A 36 3.53 3.34 11.13
C ILE A 36 3.01 4.15 12.31
N ASN A 37 3.88 4.90 12.99
CA ASN A 37 3.51 5.74 14.13
C ASN A 37 2.64 5.02 15.19
N GLY A 38 2.98 3.76 15.50
CA GLY A 38 2.26 2.93 16.46
C GLY A 38 1.01 2.24 15.93
N MET A 39 0.62 2.47 14.68
CA MET A 39 -0.49 1.79 14.02
C MET A 39 0.02 0.59 13.21
N ASN A 40 -0.65 -0.56 13.31
CA ASN A 40 -0.32 -1.72 12.48
C ASN A 40 -0.75 -1.46 11.03
N ALA A 41 0.13 -1.75 10.09
CA ALA A 41 -0.12 -1.62 8.67
C ALA A 41 0.02 -2.99 7.99
N THR A 42 -1.05 -3.41 7.35
CA THR A 42 -1.11 -4.59 6.49
C THR A 42 -0.61 -4.22 5.10
N VAL A 43 0.41 -4.94 4.62
CA VAL A 43 1.20 -4.52 3.45
C VAL A 43 0.94 -5.43 2.26
N TYR A 44 0.75 -4.81 1.10
CA TYR A 44 0.61 -5.50 -0.19
C TYR A 44 1.54 -4.92 -1.22
N ARG A 45 2.04 -5.80 -2.09
CA ARG A 45 2.84 -5.44 -3.25
C ARG A 45 2.20 -5.97 -4.52
N ASN A 46 2.07 -5.13 -5.52
CA ASN A 46 1.80 -5.54 -6.89
C ASN A 46 3.07 -5.30 -7.72
N ALA A 47 3.58 -6.34 -8.35
CA ALA A 47 4.87 -6.32 -9.04
C ALA A 47 4.77 -5.78 -10.47
N THR A 48 3.57 -5.72 -11.04
CA THR A 48 3.31 -5.38 -12.44
C THR A 48 2.00 -4.60 -12.59
N PRO A 49 1.89 -3.40 -12.01
CA PRO A 49 0.67 -2.60 -12.14
C PRO A 49 0.47 -2.13 -13.60
N TRP A 50 -0.78 -2.17 -14.10
CA TRP A 50 -1.06 -2.01 -15.54
C TRP A 50 -0.70 -0.64 -16.13
N GLU A 51 -0.81 0.43 -15.35
CA GLU A 51 -0.62 1.81 -15.85
C GLU A 51 0.86 2.20 -16.01
N PHE A 52 1.79 1.37 -15.53
CA PHE A 52 3.16 1.80 -15.34
C PHE A 52 4.16 0.99 -16.17
N PRO A 53 5.30 1.62 -16.54
CA PRO A 53 6.37 0.92 -17.24
C PRO A 53 6.85 -0.31 -16.46
N GLN A 54 7.36 -1.29 -17.19
CA GLN A 54 8.05 -2.44 -16.61
C GLN A 54 9.15 -1.97 -15.64
N GLY A 55 9.24 -2.63 -14.48
CA GLY A 55 10.13 -2.22 -13.39
C GLY A 55 9.47 -1.28 -12.38
N THR A 56 8.20 -0.90 -12.59
CA THR A 56 7.39 -0.24 -11.57
C THR A 56 6.71 -1.27 -10.69
N ARG A 57 6.66 -1.00 -9.38
CA ARG A 57 5.88 -1.77 -8.41
C ARG A 57 4.88 -0.86 -7.73
N GLU A 58 3.78 -1.41 -7.26
CA GLU A 58 2.84 -0.70 -6.39
C GLU A 58 2.93 -1.29 -4.98
N LEU A 59 3.03 -0.44 -3.96
CA LEU A 59 2.86 -0.79 -2.56
C LEU A 59 1.55 -0.20 -2.02
N ARG A 60 0.85 -0.97 -1.19
CA ARG A 60 -0.32 -0.51 -0.43
C ARG A 60 -0.18 -0.88 1.03
N TYR A 61 -0.36 0.10 1.90
CA TYR A 61 -0.47 -0.07 3.34
C TYR A 61 -1.92 0.15 3.74
N TYR A 62 -2.53 -0.87 4.33
CA TYR A 62 -3.85 -0.78 4.95
C TYR A 62 -3.67 -0.60 6.45
N ILE A 63 -4.20 0.49 6.99
CA ILE A 63 -4.15 0.80 8.43
C ILE A 63 -5.58 0.78 8.94
N GLU A 64 -5.84 -0.06 9.94
CA GLU A 64 -7.12 -0.13 10.63
C GLU A 64 -7.00 0.58 11.99
N SER A 65 -7.91 1.52 12.25
CA SER A 65 -7.93 2.29 13.49
C SER A 65 -9.38 2.63 13.84
N ASP A 66 -9.88 2.00 14.91
CA ASP A 66 -11.30 2.00 15.31
C ASP A 66 -12.22 1.65 14.12
N ASP A 67 -13.15 2.54 13.77
CA ASP A 67 -14.12 2.38 12.69
C ASP A 67 -13.60 2.88 11.32
N LEU A 68 -12.31 3.23 11.22
CA LEU A 68 -11.70 3.78 10.01
C LEU A 68 -10.64 2.85 9.42
N ARG A 69 -10.66 2.74 8.09
CA ARG A 69 -9.64 2.05 7.30
C ARG A 69 -8.97 3.06 6.36
N PHE A 70 -7.66 3.21 6.50
CA PHE A 70 -6.84 4.07 5.65
C PHE A 70 -6.06 3.21 4.65
N ILE A 71 -5.82 3.77 3.46
CA ILE A 71 -4.96 3.17 2.45
C ILE A 71 -3.89 4.19 2.08
N ILE A 72 -2.63 3.81 2.26
CA ILE A 72 -1.47 4.57 1.75
C ILE A 72 -0.91 3.77 0.57
N GLY A 73 -1.07 4.31 -0.63
CA GLY A 73 -0.62 3.67 -1.87
C GLY A 73 0.50 4.46 -2.55
N GLY A 74 1.45 3.76 -3.15
CA GLY A 74 2.53 4.39 -3.89
C GLY A 74 3.09 3.48 -4.96
N THR A 75 3.49 4.07 -6.08
CA THR A 75 4.21 3.38 -7.16
C THR A 75 5.69 3.70 -7.09
N LEU A 76 6.52 2.67 -7.18
CA LEU A 76 7.95 2.68 -6.92
C LEU A 76 8.76 2.22 -8.13
N SER A 77 9.87 2.92 -8.39
CA SER A 77 10.82 2.55 -9.45
C SER A 77 11.88 1.59 -8.91
N GLU A 78 12.08 0.44 -9.55
CA GLU A 78 13.27 -0.40 -9.33
C GLU A 78 14.39 -0.05 -10.31
N GLY A 79 14.94 1.16 -10.19
CA GLY A 79 16.17 1.53 -10.90
C GLY A 79 16.17 2.96 -11.44
N GLY A 80 16.78 3.87 -10.69
CA GLY A 80 17.11 5.22 -11.14
C GLY A 80 16.30 6.34 -10.49
N THR A 81 16.88 7.54 -10.50
CA THR A 81 16.26 8.77 -10.00
C THR A 81 14.98 9.06 -10.78
N PRO A 82 13.84 9.39 -10.13
CA PRO A 82 12.60 9.69 -10.84
C PRO A 82 12.80 10.97 -11.65
N ARG A 83 13.04 10.83 -12.95
CA ARG A 83 12.81 11.92 -13.91
C ARG A 83 11.44 11.61 -14.51
N ASP A 84 10.41 12.22 -13.93
CA ASP A 84 9.00 12.10 -14.33
C ASP A 84 8.35 10.72 -14.07
N GLY A 85 8.62 10.10 -12.91
CA GLY A 85 8.21 8.71 -12.64
C GLY A 85 7.98 8.36 -11.15
N PRO A 86 7.90 7.05 -10.85
CA PRO A 86 7.60 6.56 -9.51
C PRO A 86 8.72 6.90 -8.49
N ILE A 87 8.34 7.13 -7.24
CA ILE A 87 9.28 7.53 -6.18
C ILE A 87 10.18 6.36 -5.73
N SER A 88 11.27 6.64 -5.02
CA SER A 88 12.06 5.58 -4.40
C SER A 88 11.27 4.92 -3.26
N HIS A 89 11.58 3.66 -2.96
CA HIS A 89 11.00 2.97 -1.81
C HIS A 89 11.24 3.74 -0.50
N THR A 90 12.47 4.22 -0.29
CA THR A 90 12.82 5.02 0.89
C THR A 90 11.97 6.29 1.03
N LEU A 91 11.76 7.03 -0.07
CA LEU A 91 10.92 8.24 -0.02
C LEU A 91 9.46 7.89 0.29
N PHE A 92 8.96 6.76 -0.23
CA PHE A 92 7.62 6.29 0.10
C PHE A 92 7.49 5.95 1.59
N GLU A 93 8.46 5.24 2.16
CA GLU A 93 8.50 4.94 3.59
C GLU A 93 8.59 6.21 4.44
N GLU A 94 9.40 7.20 4.04
CA GLU A 94 9.48 8.50 4.70
C GLU A 94 8.13 9.23 4.69
N VAL A 95 7.45 9.29 3.55
CA VAL A 95 6.11 9.89 3.44
C VAL A 95 5.10 9.12 4.27
N ALA A 96 5.08 7.79 4.18
CA ALA A 96 4.17 6.95 4.97
C ALA A 96 4.40 7.11 6.47
N ALA A 97 5.66 7.25 6.91
CA ALA A 97 6.02 7.51 8.30
C ALA A 97 5.53 8.87 8.82
N THR A 98 5.12 9.81 7.96
CA THR A 98 4.48 11.06 8.42
C THR A 98 2.99 10.91 8.69
N PHE A 99 2.39 9.78 8.33
CA PHE A 99 0.95 9.55 8.53
C PHE A 99 0.63 9.47 10.02
N GLN A 100 -0.25 10.37 10.47
CA GLN A 100 -0.74 10.42 11.83
C GLN A 100 -2.26 10.63 11.81
N ARG A 101 -2.97 9.86 12.64
CA ARG A 101 -4.36 10.14 12.93
C ARG A 101 -4.40 11.23 14.01
N LEU A 102 -4.92 12.40 13.66
CA LEU A 102 -5.17 13.45 14.64
C LEU A 102 -6.40 13.05 15.47
N SER A 103 -6.25 13.04 16.80
CA SER A 103 -7.40 12.99 17.70
C SER A 103 -8.05 14.37 17.71
N ASN A 104 -9.36 14.44 17.49
CA ASN A 104 -10.13 15.62 17.88
C ASN A 104 -10.20 15.64 19.41
N THR A 105 -9.16 16.12 20.07
CA THR A 105 -9.35 16.68 21.41
C THR A 105 -9.98 18.04 21.20
N GLU A 106 -11.31 18.11 21.35
CA GLU A 106 -11.92 19.37 21.74
C GLU A 106 -11.21 19.81 23.02
N SER A 107 -10.57 20.98 22.94
CA SER A 107 -9.99 21.64 24.09
C SER A 107 -11.16 22.14 24.92
N ASP A 108 -11.61 21.35 25.90
CA ASP A 108 -12.49 21.86 26.94
C ASP A 108 -11.72 22.94 27.70
N ALA A 109 -12.26 24.16 27.58
CA ALA A 109 -11.81 25.38 28.22
C ALA A 109 -12.20 25.44 29.70
#